data_AF-A0A3D3R0H7-F1
#
_entry.id   AF-A0A3D3R0H7-F1
#
_cell.length_a   1.000
_cell.length_b   1.000
_cell.length_c   1.000
_cell.angle_alpha   90.00
_cell.angle_beta   90.00
_cell.angle_gamma   90.00
#
_symmetry.space_group_name_H-M   'P 1'
#
loop_
_entity.id
_entity.type
_entity.pdbx_description
1 polymer ?
#
loop_
_entity_poly.entity_id
_entity_poly.type
_entity_poly.pdbx_seq_one_letter_code
_entity_poly.pdbx_strand_id
1 'polypeptide(L)'
;MTGENEINVSAGILMAKVTTPKGKGFTVRTPGGPVRDIGTLFGVEIDNAGTSGVQVFKGEVELADSRGVTVKLIEGNTMQRAAGKDQWLSESRLSRKFYSVIQQNKQALTPNIVLLPEQVQNIFGADEHVGKSYLLYSPTSLFDRIQDANFLSARAEISPHYAVVYFNETTAEWELPSNESLIPFTPAATDLVLALIESSGPPKGPKKREITYFSGTQDHIHGIASGYQSGDLQLIPDRFRGEVNLGEYMLDGTYFIRNSE
;
A
#
# COMPACT_ATOMS: atom_id res chain seq x y z
N MET A 1 16.82 3.42 -25.66
CA MET A 1 17.90 3.88 -24.75
C MET A 1 18.89 4.66 -25.58
N THR A 2 19.02 5.96 -25.35
CA THR A 2 20.15 6.75 -25.88
C THR A 2 21.34 6.47 -24.98
N GLY A 3 22.53 6.24 -25.54
CA GLY A 3 23.65 5.52 -24.90
C GLY A 3 24.29 6.08 -23.62
N GLU A 4 23.67 7.02 -22.90
CA GLU A 4 24.23 7.70 -21.72
C GLU A 4 23.41 7.52 -20.43
N ASN A 5 22.85 6.33 -20.20
CA ASN A 5 22.06 6.01 -18.99
C ASN A 5 20.88 6.98 -18.75
N GLU A 6 20.23 7.41 -19.84
CA GLU A 6 19.17 8.41 -19.81
C GLU A 6 18.02 8.07 -20.76
N ILE A 7 16.82 8.53 -20.42
CA ILE A 7 15.67 8.59 -21.32
C ILE A 7 15.02 9.98 -21.28
N ASN A 8 14.55 10.45 -22.43
CA ASN A 8 13.73 11.66 -22.55
C ASN A 8 12.25 11.27 -22.70
N VAL A 9 11.40 11.78 -21.81
CA VAL A 9 9.96 11.54 -21.83
C VAL A 9 9.25 12.89 -21.87
N SER A 10 8.52 13.17 -22.95
CA SER A 10 7.78 14.43 -23.13
C SER A 10 6.31 14.32 -22.75
N ALA A 11 5.74 13.11 -22.78
CA ALA A 11 4.39 12.79 -22.35
C ALA A 11 4.27 11.27 -22.07
N GLY A 12 3.33 10.88 -21.22
CA GLY A 12 2.97 9.47 -20.98
C GLY A 12 3.33 8.97 -19.59
N ILE A 13 3.43 7.64 -19.46
CA ILE A 13 3.68 6.95 -18.20
C ILE A 13 4.93 6.07 -18.38
N LEU A 14 5.83 6.12 -17.41
CA LEU A 14 7.02 5.30 -17.33
C LEU A 14 7.07 4.61 -15.96
N MET A 15 7.35 3.32 -15.96
CA MET A 15 7.70 2.55 -14.77
C MET A 15 9.16 2.12 -14.89
N ALA A 16 9.99 2.49 -13.93
CA ALA A 16 11.39 2.11 -13.89
C ALA A 16 11.66 1.19 -12.72
N LYS A 17 12.31 0.05 -12.98
CA LYS A 17 12.81 -0.88 -11.98
C LYS A 17 14.31 -1.04 -12.16
N VAL A 18 15.09 -0.40 -11.30
CA VAL A 18 16.55 -0.45 -11.38
C VAL A 18 17.09 -1.43 -10.34
N THR A 19 17.55 -2.60 -10.81
CA THR A 19 17.96 -3.73 -9.93
C THR A 19 19.46 -3.92 -9.80
N THR A 20 20.27 -3.17 -10.55
CA THR A 20 21.73 -3.36 -10.56
C THR A 20 22.46 -2.09 -10.16
N PRO A 21 23.62 -2.19 -9.49
CA PRO A 21 24.43 -1.02 -9.16
C PRO A 21 24.81 -0.17 -10.38
N LYS A 22 25.00 -0.79 -11.55
CA LYS A 22 25.32 -0.09 -12.80
C LYS A 22 24.16 0.75 -13.34
N GLY A 23 22.92 0.42 -12.99
CA GLY A 23 21.75 1.21 -13.38
C GLY A 23 21.54 2.45 -12.51
N LYS A 24 22.17 2.52 -11.34
CA LYS A 24 22.07 3.70 -10.46
C LYS A 24 22.57 4.94 -11.20
N GLY A 25 21.85 6.04 -11.01
CA GLY A 25 22.07 7.29 -11.74
C GLY A 25 21.34 7.35 -13.10
N PHE A 26 20.54 6.34 -13.45
CA PHE A 26 19.65 6.41 -14.61
C PHE A 26 18.74 7.63 -14.49
N THR A 27 18.69 8.44 -15.53
CA THR A 27 17.95 9.71 -15.50
C THR A 27 16.77 9.69 -16.45
N VAL A 28 15.58 10.01 -15.93
CA VAL A 28 14.39 10.30 -16.73
C VAL A 28 14.27 11.82 -16.84
N ARG A 29 14.49 12.36 -18.04
CA ARG A 29 14.25 13.78 -18.31
C ARG A 29 12.78 14.01 -18.62
N THR A 30 12.16 14.90 -17.84
CA THR A 30 10.78 15.33 -17.99
C THR A 30 10.73 16.85 -18.23
N PRO A 31 9.63 17.41 -18.75
CA PRO A 31 9.38 18.86 -18.71
C PRO A 31 9.40 19.41 -17.27
N GLY A 32 9.10 18.53 -16.30
CA GLY A 32 9.25 18.70 -14.86
C GLY A 32 10.67 18.61 -14.32
N GLY A 33 11.71 18.53 -15.15
CA GLY A 33 13.09 18.39 -14.73
C GLY A 33 13.56 16.93 -14.65
N PRO A 34 14.85 16.70 -14.33
CA PRO A 34 15.40 15.36 -14.26
C PRO A 34 14.95 14.62 -13.00
N VAL A 35 14.62 13.35 -13.18
CA VAL A 35 14.35 12.37 -12.12
C VAL A 35 15.49 11.36 -12.16
N ARG A 36 16.33 11.35 -11.15
CA ARG A 36 17.53 10.52 -11.09
C ARG A 36 17.33 9.34 -10.14
N ASP A 37 17.46 8.15 -10.68
CA ASP A 37 17.40 6.89 -9.94
C ASP A 37 18.62 6.69 -9.02
N ILE A 38 18.40 6.15 -7.83
CA ILE A 38 19.45 5.78 -6.86
C ILE A 38 19.42 4.26 -6.55
N GLY A 39 18.73 3.47 -7.38
CA GLY A 39 18.58 2.02 -7.27
C GLY A 39 17.18 1.61 -6.80
N THR A 40 16.16 1.99 -7.57
CA THR A 40 14.80 2.18 -7.05
C THR A 40 13.74 1.61 -8.01
N LEU A 41 12.55 1.35 -7.46
CA LEU A 41 11.33 1.16 -8.23
C LEU A 41 10.50 2.44 -8.15
N PHE A 42 10.29 3.12 -9.28
CA PHE A 42 9.57 4.40 -9.31
C PHE A 42 8.71 4.55 -10.57
N GLY A 43 7.64 5.32 -10.45
CA GLY A 43 6.74 5.69 -11.53
C GLY A 43 6.90 7.17 -11.89
N VAL A 44 6.84 7.47 -13.18
CA VAL A 44 6.78 8.83 -13.71
C VAL A 44 5.54 8.97 -14.58
N GLU A 45 4.78 10.04 -14.40
CA GLU A 45 3.66 10.42 -15.24
C GLU A 45 3.88 11.85 -15.76
N ILE A 46 3.62 12.07 -17.04
CA ILE A 46 3.67 13.39 -17.67
C ILE A 46 2.39 13.57 -18.47
N ASP A 47 1.58 14.55 -18.07
CA ASP A 47 0.34 14.89 -18.78
C ASP A 47 0.60 15.70 -20.06
N ASN A 48 -0.44 15.96 -20.84
CA ASN A 48 -0.33 16.70 -22.10
C ASN A 48 0.04 18.18 -21.91
N ALA A 49 -0.10 18.73 -20.69
CA ALA A 49 0.33 20.08 -20.36
C ALA A 49 1.82 20.14 -19.97
N GLY A 50 2.46 18.99 -19.72
CA GLY A 50 3.82 18.89 -19.23
C GLY A 50 3.93 18.86 -17.70
N THR A 51 2.81 18.73 -16.99
CA THR A 51 2.83 18.46 -15.54
C THR A 51 3.46 17.10 -15.32
N SER A 52 4.47 17.05 -14.46
CA SER A 52 5.21 15.82 -14.17
C SER A 52 4.93 15.35 -12.75
N GLY A 53 4.59 14.08 -12.59
CA GLY A 53 4.41 13.41 -11.31
C GLY A 53 5.43 12.28 -11.15
N VAL A 54 5.96 12.10 -9.94
CA VAL A 54 6.87 11.02 -9.60
C VAL A 54 6.44 10.36 -8.30
N GLN A 55 6.32 9.03 -8.28
CA GLN A 55 6.12 8.25 -7.07
C GLN A 55 7.23 7.22 -6.90
N VAL A 56 7.75 7.10 -5.69
CA VAL A 56 8.75 6.09 -5.35
C VAL A 56 8.09 4.91 -4.65
N PHE A 57 8.14 3.74 -5.29
CA PHE A 57 7.58 2.51 -4.76
C PHE A 57 8.57 1.74 -3.86
N LYS A 58 9.88 1.85 -4.11
CA LYS A 58 10.91 1.24 -3.27
C LYS A 58 12.24 1.93 -3.46
N GLY A 59 12.87 2.39 -2.38
CA GLY A 59 14.14 3.12 -2.44
C GLY A 59 13.97 4.64 -2.45
N GLU A 60 14.72 5.32 -3.31
CA GLU A 60 14.74 6.79 -3.38
C GLU A 60 15.12 7.33 -4.77
N VAL A 61 14.66 8.53 -5.10
CA VAL A 61 15.07 9.28 -6.30
C VAL A 61 15.45 10.71 -5.92
N GLU A 62 16.28 11.33 -6.76
CA GLU A 62 16.56 12.76 -6.70
C GLU A 62 15.78 13.47 -7.79
N LEU A 63 15.02 14.49 -7.40
CA LEU A 63 14.26 15.37 -8.30
C LEU A 63 14.98 16.71 -8.37
N ALA A 64 15.26 17.23 -9.56
CA ALA A 64 15.77 18.61 -9.69
C ALA A 64 14.70 19.55 -10.26
N ASP A 65 14.70 20.80 -9.79
CA ASP A 65 13.94 21.86 -10.43
C ASP A 65 14.65 22.46 -11.66
N SER A 66 13.99 23.40 -12.33
CA SER A 66 14.53 24.16 -13.47
C SER A 66 15.79 24.98 -13.13
N ARG A 67 16.04 25.23 -11.83
CA ARG A 67 17.17 25.99 -11.30
C ARG A 67 18.30 25.08 -10.81
N GLY A 68 18.11 23.75 -10.88
CA GLY A 68 19.06 22.75 -10.39
C GLY A 68 19.00 22.50 -8.88
N VAL A 69 18.00 23.03 -8.17
CA VAL A 69 17.77 22.70 -6.76
C VAL A 69 17.20 21.30 -6.68
N THR A 70 17.81 20.44 -5.87
CA THR A 70 17.42 19.05 -5.73
C THR A 70 16.59 18.79 -4.48
N VAL A 71 15.62 17.89 -4.61
CA VAL A 71 14.83 17.33 -3.51
C VAL A 71 14.93 15.81 -3.58
N LYS A 72 15.19 15.19 -2.43
CA LYS A 72 15.19 13.74 -2.30
C LYS A 72 13.76 13.25 -2.07
N LEU A 73 13.27 12.40 -2.95
CA LEU A 73 11.98 11.72 -2.80
C LEU A 73 12.24 10.28 -2.36
N ILE A 74 11.66 9.91 -1.22
CA ILE A 74 11.83 8.59 -0.62
C ILE A 74 10.61 7.70 -0.87
N GLU A 75 10.78 6.41 -0.63
CA GLU A 75 9.75 5.38 -0.64
C GLU A 75 8.42 5.82 -0.01
N GLY A 76 7.32 5.44 -0.68
CA GLY A 76 5.95 5.76 -0.27
C GLY A 76 5.49 7.17 -0.64
N ASN A 77 6.41 8.07 -0.99
CA ASN A 77 6.07 9.46 -1.26
C ASN A 77 5.88 9.74 -2.75
N THR A 78 5.01 10.72 -3.01
CA THR A 78 4.72 11.23 -4.35
C THR A 78 4.96 12.74 -4.39
N MET A 79 5.53 13.22 -5.50
CA MET A 79 5.63 14.65 -5.77
C MET A 79 5.14 14.97 -7.18
N GLN A 80 4.62 16.18 -7.35
CA GLN A 80 4.19 16.72 -8.63
C GLN A 80 4.80 18.09 -8.86
N ARG A 81 5.09 18.38 -10.13
CA ARG A 81 5.41 19.72 -10.62
C ARG A 81 4.48 20.08 -11.76
N ALA A 82 3.62 21.06 -11.51
CA ALA A 82 2.73 21.61 -12.52
C ALA A 82 3.52 22.24 -13.68
N ALA A 83 2.94 22.19 -14.89
CA ALA A 83 3.52 22.81 -16.07
C ALA A 83 3.86 24.30 -15.84
N GLY A 84 5.07 24.70 -16.20
CA GLY A 84 5.55 26.08 -16.04
C GLY A 84 5.79 26.52 -14.59
N LYS A 85 5.77 25.59 -13.62
CA LYS A 85 6.17 25.85 -12.22
C LYS A 85 7.55 25.29 -11.95
N ASP A 86 8.28 25.95 -11.05
CA ASP A 86 9.63 25.53 -10.67
C ASP A 86 9.64 24.54 -9.50
N GLN A 87 8.64 24.58 -8.61
CA GLN A 87 8.68 23.79 -7.38
C GLN A 87 7.99 22.42 -7.50
N TRP A 88 8.65 21.39 -6.98
CA TRP A 88 8.04 20.11 -6.66
C TRP A 88 7.23 20.20 -5.36
N LEU A 89 5.96 19.80 -5.42
CA LEU A 89 5.04 19.78 -4.29
C LEU A 89 4.69 18.34 -3.93
N SER A 90 4.51 18.08 -2.63
CA SER A 90 4.06 16.77 -2.16
C SER A 90 2.63 16.52 -2.61
N GLU A 91 2.36 15.30 -3.05
CA GLU A 91 1.04 14.81 -3.39
C GLU A 91 0.79 13.47 -2.69
N SER A 92 -0.48 13.09 -2.55
CA SER A 92 -0.81 11.78 -1.97
C SER A 92 -0.49 10.64 -2.94
N ARG A 93 -0.72 10.83 -4.25
CA ARG A 93 -0.57 9.78 -5.27
C ARG A 93 -0.48 10.33 -6.69
N LEU A 94 -0.08 9.47 -7.65
CA LEU A 94 -0.18 9.76 -9.08
C LEU A 94 -1.64 9.66 -9.58
N SER A 95 -1.88 10.01 -10.84
CA SER A 95 -3.25 10.04 -11.35
C SER A 95 -3.90 8.65 -11.40
N ARG A 96 -5.23 8.61 -11.44
CA ARG A 96 -5.99 7.38 -11.73
C ARG A 96 -5.55 6.68 -13.01
N LYS A 97 -5.13 7.44 -14.03
CA LYS A 97 -4.66 6.89 -15.30
C LYS A 97 -3.38 6.10 -15.11
N PHE A 98 -2.44 6.62 -14.30
CA PHE A 98 -1.21 5.91 -13.94
C PHE A 98 -1.53 4.53 -13.36
N TYR A 99 -2.32 4.48 -12.28
CA TYR A 99 -2.65 3.21 -11.63
C TYR A 99 -3.45 2.27 -12.51
N SER A 100 -4.33 2.80 -13.37
CA SER A 100 -5.08 1.97 -14.33
C SER A 100 -4.15 1.27 -15.32
N VAL A 101 -3.14 1.99 -15.84
CA VAL A 101 -2.15 1.41 -16.76
C VAL A 101 -1.29 0.36 -16.06
N ILE A 102 -0.83 0.63 -14.83
CA ILE A 102 -0.05 -0.35 -14.05
C ILE A 102 -0.89 -1.59 -13.75
N GLN A 103 -2.15 -1.43 -13.34
CA GLN A 103 -3.04 -2.55 -13.06
C GLN A 103 -3.30 -3.41 -14.30
N GLN A 104 -3.56 -2.79 -15.46
CA GLN A 104 -3.76 -3.51 -16.73
C GLN A 104 -2.52 -4.28 -17.19
N ASN A 105 -1.33 -3.78 -16.85
CA ASN A 105 -0.04 -4.36 -17.24
C ASN A 105 0.68 -5.03 -16.07
N LYS A 106 -0.05 -5.34 -14.98
CA LYS A 106 0.53 -5.75 -13.69
C LYS A 106 1.48 -6.94 -13.84
N GLN A 107 1.11 -7.95 -14.63
CA GLN A 107 1.94 -9.14 -14.82
C GLN A 107 3.29 -8.82 -15.48
N ALA A 108 3.33 -7.87 -16.42
CA ALA A 108 4.53 -7.52 -17.16
C ALA A 108 5.42 -6.52 -16.41
N LEU A 109 4.82 -5.57 -15.69
CA LEU A 109 5.55 -4.45 -15.09
C LEU A 109 5.84 -4.65 -13.60
N THR A 110 4.87 -5.21 -12.87
CA THR A 110 4.80 -5.13 -11.41
C THR A 110 4.09 -6.33 -10.78
N PRO A 111 4.50 -7.59 -11.06
CA PRO A 111 3.74 -8.77 -10.66
C PRO A 111 3.52 -8.87 -9.14
N ASN A 112 4.48 -8.36 -8.36
CA ASN A 112 4.46 -8.43 -6.90
C ASN A 112 3.88 -7.16 -6.25
N ILE A 113 3.57 -6.11 -7.02
CA ILE A 113 2.91 -4.92 -6.46
C ILE A 113 1.42 -5.19 -6.33
N VAL A 114 0.90 -5.02 -5.13
CA VAL A 114 -0.54 -4.96 -4.87
C VAL A 114 -0.89 -3.48 -4.74
N LEU A 115 -1.76 -3.01 -5.63
CA LEU A 115 -2.30 -1.66 -5.58
C LEU A 115 -3.52 -1.64 -4.67
N LEU A 116 -3.58 -0.63 -3.80
CA LEU A 116 -4.77 -0.37 -3.00
C LEU A 116 -5.79 0.42 -3.85
N PRO A 117 -7.10 0.23 -3.62
CA PRO A 117 -8.13 1.06 -4.25
C PRO A 117 -7.92 2.56 -3.96
N GLU A 118 -8.52 3.43 -4.77
CA GLU A 118 -8.46 4.88 -4.53
C GLU A 118 -9.16 5.30 -3.23
N GLN A 119 -10.18 4.54 -2.85
CA GLN A 119 -10.96 4.79 -1.65
C GLN A 119 -10.30 4.13 -0.45
N VAL A 120 -10.28 4.83 0.68
CA VAL A 120 -9.94 4.26 1.98
C VAL A 120 -10.83 3.04 2.24
N GLN A 121 -10.21 1.96 2.69
CA GLN A 121 -10.88 0.68 2.90
C GLN A 121 -11.40 0.62 4.33
N ASN A 122 -12.70 0.36 4.53
CA ASN A 122 -13.21 0.09 5.88
C ASN A 122 -13.04 -1.39 6.21
N ILE A 123 -12.70 -1.68 7.46
CA ILE A 123 -12.39 -3.02 7.93
C ILE A 123 -13.05 -3.19 9.29
N PHE A 124 -13.80 -4.28 9.43
CA PHE A 124 -14.36 -4.62 10.73
C PHE A 124 -13.27 -4.97 11.74
N GLY A 125 -13.51 -4.59 12.98
CA GLY A 125 -12.75 -4.99 14.15
C GLY A 125 -13.65 -5.53 15.26
N ALA A 126 -13.06 -5.65 16.45
CA ALA A 126 -13.76 -6.07 17.65
C ALA A 126 -13.54 -5.02 18.76
N ASP A 127 -14.60 -4.27 19.08
CA ASP A 127 -14.62 -3.11 19.96
C ASP A 127 -13.88 -3.33 21.28
N GLU A 128 -14.19 -4.45 21.94
CA GLU A 128 -13.72 -4.74 23.29
C GLU A 128 -12.40 -5.54 23.30
N HIS A 129 -11.81 -5.87 22.14
CA HIS A 129 -10.61 -6.73 22.09
C HIS A 129 -9.39 -6.07 22.74
N VAL A 130 -8.73 -6.86 23.59
CA VAL A 130 -7.43 -6.59 24.22
C VAL A 130 -6.52 -7.77 23.89
N GLY A 131 -5.29 -7.47 23.46
CA GLY A 131 -4.34 -8.47 22.97
C GLY A 131 -3.99 -8.26 21.50
N LYS A 132 -3.55 -9.33 20.85
CA LYS A 132 -3.04 -9.30 19.49
C LYS A 132 -4.17 -9.46 18.47
N SER A 133 -4.11 -8.70 17.41
CA SER A 133 -4.82 -8.94 16.15
C SER A 133 -3.88 -8.58 14.99
N TYR A 134 -4.28 -8.92 13.76
CA TYR A 134 -3.39 -8.85 12.62
C TYR A 134 -4.09 -8.24 11.42
N LEU A 135 -3.40 -7.39 10.66
CA LEU A 135 -3.88 -6.94 9.36
C LEU A 135 -3.59 -8.04 8.33
N LEU A 136 -4.64 -8.62 7.76
CA LEU A 136 -4.59 -9.63 6.70
C LEU A 136 -4.84 -8.99 5.34
N TYR A 137 -4.10 -9.45 4.34
CA TYR A 137 -4.43 -9.30 2.93
C TYR A 137 -4.74 -10.68 2.31
N SER A 138 -5.83 -10.75 1.56
CA SER A 138 -6.22 -11.93 0.77
C SER A 138 -6.32 -11.56 -0.71
N PRO A 139 -5.54 -12.19 -1.61
CA PRO A 139 -5.68 -11.98 -3.05
C PRO A 139 -7.05 -12.37 -3.60
N THR A 140 -7.65 -13.43 -3.08
CA THR A 140 -9.05 -13.81 -3.37
C THR A 140 -9.98 -12.95 -2.54
N SER A 141 -11.15 -12.57 -3.06
CA SER A 141 -12.09 -11.79 -2.24
C SER A 141 -12.53 -12.60 -1.02
N LEU A 142 -12.52 -11.96 0.15
CA LEU A 142 -13.08 -12.47 1.39
C LEU A 142 -14.59 -12.73 1.24
N PHE A 143 -15.29 -11.96 0.39
CA PHE A 143 -16.72 -12.18 0.11
C PHE A 143 -17.00 -13.47 -0.67
N ASP A 144 -16.01 -13.99 -1.40
CA ASP A 144 -16.14 -15.28 -2.10
C ASP A 144 -15.84 -16.45 -1.15
N ARG A 145 -15.10 -16.18 -0.06
CA ARG A 145 -14.60 -17.20 0.88
C ARG A 145 -15.46 -17.36 2.13
N ILE A 146 -16.12 -16.28 2.56
CA ILE A 146 -16.87 -16.21 3.81
C ILE A 146 -18.35 -16.18 3.50
N GLN A 147 -19.09 -17.13 4.05
CA GLN A 147 -20.53 -17.30 3.80
C GLN A 147 -21.41 -16.80 4.95
N ASP A 148 -20.81 -16.14 5.94
CA ASP A 148 -21.54 -15.57 7.08
C ASP A 148 -22.44 -14.40 6.63
N ALA A 149 -23.71 -14.47 7.02
CA ALA A 149 -24.73 -13.51 6.56
C ALA A 149 -24.48 -12.09 7.09
N ASN A 150 -23.98 -11.96 8.32
CA ASN A 150 -23.70 -10.66 8.94
C ASN A 150 -22.51 -9.99 8.26
N PHE A 151 -21.42 -10.74 8.04
CA PHE A 151 -20.26 -10.26 7.28
C PHE A 151 -20.66 -9.81 5.86
N LEU A 152 -21.43 -10.64 5.15
CA LEU A 152 -21.86 -10.33 3.78
C LEU A 152 -22.87 -9.19 3.70
N SER A 153 -23.65 -8.92 4.75
CA SER A 153 -24.59 -7.80 4.79
C SER A 153 -23.88 -6.45 4.62
N ALA A 154 -22.63 -6.36 5.07
CA ALA A 154 -21.81 -5.15 5.02
C ALA A 154 -20.85 -5.08 3.82
N ARG A 155 -20.98 -5.98 2.82
CA ARG A 155 -20.07 -6.08 1.66
C ARG A 155 -19.87 -4.79 0.85
N ALA A 156 -20.85 -3.87 0.90
CA ALA A 156 -20.78 -2.58 0.21
C ALA A 156 -19.95 -1.54 1.00
N GLU A 157 -19.68 -1.81 2.27
CA GLU A 157 -19.05 -0.87 3.20
C GLU A 157 -17.64 -1.32 3.58
N ILE A 158 -17.39 -2.63 3.65
CA ILE A 158 -16.09 -3.19 4.07
C ILE A 158 -15.24 -3.65 2.89
N SER A 159 -13.95 -3.83 3.15
CA SER A 159 -12.98 -4.25 2.14
C SER A 159 -13.15 -5.71 1.71
N PRO A 160 -13.13 -6.01 0.40
CA PRO A 160 -13.13 -7.38 -0.10
C PRO A 160 -11.80 -8.11 0.10
N HIS A 161 -10.69 -7.42 0.37
CA HIS A 161 -9.34 -8.02 0.34
C HIS A 161 -8.53 -7.81 1.61
N TYR A 162 -9.01 -6.98 2.53
CA TYR A 162 -8.30 -6.66 3.77
C TYR A 162 -9.23 -6.91 4.96
N ALA A 163 -8.69 -7.51 6.02
CA ALA A 163 -9.39 -7.75 7.26
C ALA A 163 -8.46 -7.58 8.45
N VAL A 164 -9.01 -7.20 9.61
CA VAL A 164 -8.35 -7.44 10.89
C VAL A 164 -8.80 -8.80 11.39
N VAL A 165 -7.83 -9.65 11.68
CA VAL A 165 -8.06 -11.05 12.06
C VAL A 165 -7.44 -11.36 13.41
N TYR A 166 -7.99 -12.37 14.07
CA TYR A 166 -7.66 -12.77 15.42
C TYR A 166 -7.23 -14.23 15.41
N PHE A 167 -6.21 -14.57 16.18
CA PHE A 167 -5.83 -15.97 16.38
C PHE A 167 -6.28 -16.41 17.77
N ASN A 168 -7.14 -17.42 17.82
CA ASN A 168 -7.63 -18.00 19.05
C ASN A 168 -6.64 -19.06 19.54
N GLU A 169 -5.81 -18.71 20.51
CA GLU A 169 -4.78 -19.61 21.07
C GLU A 169 -5.36 -20.88 21.72
N THR A 170 -6.64 -20.88 22.10
CA THR A 170 -7.29 -22.03 22.74
C THR A 170 -7.71 -23.08 21.72
N THR A 171 -8.29 -22.64 20.60
CA THR A 171 -8.75 -23.54 19.52
C THR A 171 -7.70 -23.72 18.42
N ALA A 172 -6.65 -22.90 18.42
CA ALA A 172 -5.66 -22.78 17.35
C ALA A 172 -6.29 -22.43 15.98
N GLU A 173 -7.35 -21.62 16.00
CA GLU A 173 -8.10 -21.22 14.82
C GLU A 173 -8.01 -19.71 14.57
N TRP A 174 -8.10 -19.35 13.29
CA TRP A 174 -8.20 -17.97 12.86
C TRP A 174 -9.65 -17.52 12.84
N GLU A 175 -9.89 -16.31 13.31
CA GLU A 175 -11.20 -15.69 13.41
C GLU A 175 -11.19 -14.29 12.79
N LEU A 176 -12.34 -13.85 12.27
CA LEU A 176 -12.54 -12.49 11.77
C LEU A 176 -13.87 -11.92 12.26
N PRO A 177 -14.00 -10.59 12.38
CA PRO A 177 -15.21 -9.95 12.87
C PRO A 177 -16.29 -9.85 11.79
N SER A 178 -17.53 -10.21 12.14
CA SER A 178 -18.73 -10.13 11.31
C SER A 178 -19.67 -8.99 11.72
N ASN A 179 -19.15 -7.91 12.33
CA ASN A 179 -19.87 -6.83 13.01
C ASN A 179 -20.54 -7.24 14.35
N GLU A 180 -21.06 -8.47 14.46
CA GLU A 180 -21.72 -8.93 15.70
C GLU A 180 -20.87 -9.93 16.51
N SER A 181 -20.02 -10.71 15.84
CA SER A 181 -19.25 -11.77 16.48
C SER A 181 -17.92 -12.00 15.76
N LEU A 182 -17.06 -12.81 16.39
CA LEU A 182 -15.92 -13.42 15.72
C LEU A 182 -16.39 -14.72 15.08
N ILE A 183 -16.10 -14.88 13.79
CA ILE A 183 -16.41 -16.09 13.04
C ILE A 183 -15.11 -16.79 12.64
N PRO A 184 -15.04 -18.12 12.71
CA PRO A 184 -13.89 -18.87 12.21
C PRO A 184 -13.70 -18.62 10.72
N PHE A 185 -12.46 -18.49 10.27
CA PHE A 185 -12.11 -18.51 8.86
C PHE A 185 -10.86 -19.35 8.61
N THR A 186 -10.85 -20.01 7.45
CA THR A 186 -9.68 -20.78 7.01
C THR A 186 -8.81 -19.91 6.11
N PRO A 187 -7.53 -19.67 6.47
CA PRO A 187 -6.60 -18.96 5.60
C PRO A 187 -6.32 -19.74 4.31
N ALA A 188 -6.12 -19.01 3.21
CA ALA A 188 -5.61 -19.55 1.97
C ALA A 188 -4.07 -19.44 1.98
N ALA A 189 -3.39 -20.35 1.28
CA ALA A 189 -1.93 -20.31 1.15
C ALA A 189 -1.40 -19.00 0.51
N THR A 190 -2.27 -18.27 -0.17
CA THR A 190 -1.95 -16.98 -0.82
C THR A 190 -2.17 -15.78 0.10
N ASP A 191 -2.75 -15.98 1.28
CA ASP A 191 -2.97 -14.91 2.25
C ASP A 191 -1.66 -14.40 2.83
N LEU A 192 -1.67 -13.14 3.27
CA LEU A 192 -0.49 -12.47 3.79
C LEU A 192 -0.85 -11.63 5.01
N VAL A 193 -0.13 -11.84 6.12
CA VAL A 193 -0.20 -10.95 7.28
C VAL A 193 0.75 -9.77 7.07
N LEU A 194 0.20 -8.56 7.10
CA LEU A 194 0.90 -7.31 6.81
C LEU A 194 1.35 -6.57 8.07
N ALA A 195 0.62 -6.71 9.17
CA ALA A 195 0.96 -6.03 10.43
C ALA A 195 0.43 -6.78 11.66
N LEU A 196 1.10 -6.59 12.79
CA LEU A 196 0.59 -6.88 14.13
C LEU A 196 -0.04 -5.63 14.73
N ILE A 197 -1.18 -5.80 15.39
CA ILE A 197 -1.89 -4.78 16.14
C ILE A 197 -1.93 -5.25 17.60
N GLU A 198 -1.27 -4.52 18.49
CA GLU A 198 -1.30 -4.78 19.93
C GLU A 198 -2.26 -3.80 20.60
N SER A 199 -3.32 -4.38 21.16
CA SER A 199 -4.43 -3.65 21.77
C SER A 199 -4.34 -3.71 23.28
N SER A 200 -4.31 -2.55 23.94
CA SER A 200 -4.29 -2.46 25.42
C SER A 200 -5.29 -1.42 25.93
N GLY A 201 -5.77 -1.62 27.15
CA GLY A 201 -6.74 -0.72 27.78
C GLY A 201 -7.76 -1.43 28.67
N PRO A 202 -8.75 -0.69 29.20
CA PRO A 202 -9.83 -1.28 29.99
C PRO A 202 -10.71 -2.20 29.13
N PRO A 203 -11.42 -3.19 29.72
CA PRO A 203 -12.34 -4.05 28.98
C PRO A 203 -13.36 -3.26 28.15
N LYS A 204 -13.93 -2.20 28.73
CA LYS A 204 -14.86 -1.29 28.05
C LYS A 204 -14.25 0.09 27.86
N GLY A 205 -14.53 0.71 26.71
CA GLY A 205 -14.04 2.04 26.36
C GLY A 205 -12.82 2.02 25.43
N PRO A 206 -12.17 3.18 25.22
CA PRO A 206 -11.15 3.37 24.20
C PRO A 206 -9.93 2.49 24.48
N LYS A 207 -9.30 2.03 23.40
CA LYS A 207 -8.13 1.16 23.44
C LYS A 207 -6.94 1.89 22.83
N LYS A 208 -5.75 1.64 23.37
CA LYS A 208 -4.51 2.01 22.70
C LYS A 208 -4.19 0.91 21.67
N ARG A 209 -3.91 1.32 20.43
CA ARG A 209 -3.48 0.41 19.35
C ARG A 209 -2.04 0.75 18.96
N GLU A 210 -1.15 -0.23 19.12
CA GLU A 210 0.21 -0.15 18.62
C GLU A 210 0.31 -1.03 17.37
N ILE A 211 0.69 -0.44 16.25
CA ILE A 211 0.73 -1.13 14.95
C ILE A 211 2.19 -1.32 14.56
N THR A 212 2.58 -2.58 14.36
CA THR A 212 3.89 -2.96 13.85
C THR A 212 3.73 -3.57 12.46
N TYR A 213 4.11 -2.81 11.44
CA TYR A 213 4.13 -3.29 10.05
C TYR A 213 5.28 -4.26 9.82
N PHE A 214 5.02 -5.31 9.07
CA PHE A 214 6.01 -6.31 8.67
C PHE A 214 6.73 -5.94 7.36
N SER A 215 6.96 -4.64 7.14
CA SER A 215 7.74 -4.16 6.00
C SER A 215 9.20 -4.58 6.15
N GLY A 216 9.80 -5.09 5.08
CA GLY A 216 11.16 -5.60 5.04
C GLY A 216 11.36 -6.99 5.66
N THR A 217 10.30 -7.67 6.11
CA THR A 217 10.40 -9.00 6.73
C THR A 217 9.76 -10.09 5.88
N GLN A 218 10.08 -11.35 6.20
CA GLN A 218 9.48 -12.55 5.60
C GLN A 218 9.45 -13.65 6.65
N ASP A 219 8.27 -14.04 7.11
CA ASP A 219 8.08 -15.06 8.15
C ASP A 219 6.72 -15.76 8.00
N HIS A 220 6.31 -16.53 9.01
CA HIS A 220 4.96 -17.10 9.14
C HIS A 220 4.40 -16.79 10.53
N ILE A 221 3.12 -16.43 10.57
CA ILE A 221 2.35 -16.21 11.80
C ILE A 221 1.21 -17.21 11.80
N HIS A 222 1.22 -18.14 12.76
CA HIS A 222 0.22 -19.19 12.93
C HIS A 222 -0.23 -19.85 11.60
N GLY A 223 0.74 -20.17 10.74
CA GLY A 223 0.53 -20.84 9.45
C GLY A 223 0.23 -19.94 8.25
N ILE A 224 0.07 -18.63 8.42
CA ILE A 224 -0.06 -17.66 7.32
C ILE A 224 1.29 -17.00 7.06
N ALA A 225 1.68 -16.85 5.79
CA ALA A 225 2.86 -16.07 5.44
C ALA A 225 2.72 -14.63 5.98
N SER A 226 3.82 -14.03 6.42
CA SER A 226 3.85 -12.65 6.90
C SER A 226 5.01 -11.86 6.31
N GLY A 227 4.80 -10.55 6.21
CA GLY A 227 5.80 -9.61 5.75
C GLY A 227 5.77 -9.33 4.24
N TYR A 228 6.32 -8.17 3.90
CA TYR A 228 6.33 -7.63 2.54
C TYR A 228 7.57 -6.77 2.35
N GLN A 229 7.99 -6.52 1.11
CA GLN A 229 9.27 -5.83 0.87
C GLN A 229 9.24 -4.36 1.25
N SER A 230 8.11 -3.70 0.97
CA SER A 230 7.97 -2.24 0.98
C SER A 230 6.51 -1.85 0.68
N GLY A 231 6.04 -0.70 1.18
CA GLY A 231 4.70 -0.17 0.93
C GLY A 231 4.41 1.06 1.78
N ASP A 232 3.30 1.73 1.49
CA ASP A 232 2.86 2.96 2.15
C ASP A 232 1.56 2.76 2.96
N LEU A 233 1.33 1.52 3.40
CA LEU A 233 0.13 1.13 4.16
C LEU A 233 -0.01 1.95 5.44
N GLN A 234 -1.21 2.49 5.65
CA GLN A 234 -1.57 3.19 6.87
C GLN A 234 -2.91 2.68 7.41
N LEU A 235 -2.84 1.81 8.40
CA LEU A 235 -3.97 1.39 9.20
C LEU A 235 -4.31 2.49 10.23
N ILE A 236 -5.56 2.92 10.22
CA ILE A 236 -6.11 3.99 11.04
C ILE A 236 -7.13 3.34 11.99
N PRO A 237 -6.79 3.19 13.29
CA PRO A 237 -7.68 2.59 14.25
C PRO A 237 -8.81 3.54 14.66
N ASP A 238 -9.88 2.95 15.19
CA ASP A 238 -11.07 3.61 15.72
C ASP A 238 -11.74 4.55 14.70
N ARG A 239 -11.80 4.08 13.45
CA ARG A 239 -12.42 4.78 12.33
C ARG A 239 -13.20 3.83 11.44
N PHE A 240 -14.36 4.31 10.97
CA PHE A 240 -15.18 3.63 9.97
C PHE A 240 -15.90 4.68 9.14
N ARG A 241 -15.81 4.59 7.80
CA ARG A 241 -16.43 5.53 6.86
C ARG A 241 -16.06 7.00 7.11
N GLY A 242 -14.82 7.23 7.53
CA GLY A 242 -14.30 8.56 7.85
C GLY A 242 -14.68 9.08 9.25
N GLU A 243 -15.58 8.40 9.95
CA GLU A 243 -16.07 8.80 11.27
C GLU A 243 -15.38 8.03 12.39
N VAL A 244 -15.40 8.59 13.60
CA VAL A 244 -14.94 7.88 14.81
C VAL A 244 -15.87 6.68 15.05
N ASN A 245 -15.30 5.48 15.04
CA ASN A 245 -16.02 4.27 15.44
C ASN A 245 -15.04 3.33 16.18
N LEU A 246 -15.21 3.15 17.48
CA LEU A 246 -14.25 2.43 18.32
C LEU A 246 -14.17 0.97 17.89
N GLY A 247 -12.97 0.39 17.89
CA GLY A 247 -12.78 -1.02 17.50
C GLY A 247 -12.56 -1.23 16.02
N GLU A 248 -13.13 -0.36 15.18
CA GLU A 248 -13.06 -0.46 13.73
C GLU A 248 -11.77 0.12 13.14
N TYR A 249 -11.50 -0.22 11.88
CA TYR A 249 -10.32 0.23 11.19
C TYR A 249 -10.63 0.79 9.80
N MET A 250 -9.84 1.78 9.42
CA MET A 250 -9.67 2.18 8.02
C MET A 250 -8.26 1.84 7.56
N LEU A 251 -8.10 1.43 6.31
CA LEU A 251 -6.81 1.23 5.68
C LEU A 251 -6.66 2.21 4.51
N ASP A 252 -5.64 3.05 4.61
CA ASP A 252 -5.19 3.98 3.58
C ASP A 252 -3.82 3.54 3.03
N GLY A 253 -3.38 4.19 1.95
CA GLY A 253 -2.17 3.89 1.20
C GLY A 253 -2.46 3.65 -0.28
N THR A 254 -1.41 3.44 -1.06
CA THR A 254 -1.50 3.25 -2.50
C THR A 254 -0.97 1.90 -2.96
N TYR A 255 -0.02 1.30 -2.26
CA TYR A 255 0.51 -0.01 -2.61
C TYR A 255 1.26 -0.73 -1.48
N PHE A 256 1.50 -2.02 -1.69
CA PHE A 256 2.62 -2.73 -1.09
C PHE A 256 3.23 -3.72 -2.09
N ILE A 257 4.47 -4.13 -1.84
CA ILE A 257 5.23 -5.06 -2.68
C ILE A 257 5.38 -6.37 -1.92
N ARG A 258 4.76 -7.44 -2.41
CA ARG A 258 4.93 -8.78 -1.85
C ARG A 258 6.38 -9.23 -1.94
N ASN A 259 6.80 -10.04 -0.98
CA ASN A 259 8.03 -10.82 -1.12
C ASN A 259 7.92 -11.71 -2.38
N SER A 260 9.05 -11.97 -3.00
CA SER A 260 9.07 -12.96 -4.08
C SER A 260 8.96 -14.33 -3.42
N GLU A 261 8.11 -15.19 -3.96
CA GLU A 261 8.08 -16.61 -3.57
C GLU A 261 9.44 -17.28 -3.84
#